data_AF-A0AA36HIG1-F1
#
_entry.id   AF-A0AA36HIG1-F1
#
_cell.length_a   1.000
_cell.length_b   1.000
_cell.length_c   1.000
_cell.angle_alpha   90.00
_cell.angle_beta   90.00
_cell.angle_gamma   90.00
#
_symmetry.space_group_name_H-M   'P 1'
#
loop_
_entity.id
_entity.type
_entity.pdbx_description
1 polymer ?
#
loop_
_entity_poly.entity_id
_entity_poly.type
_entity_poly.pdbx_seq_one_letter_code
_entity_poly.pdbx_strand_id
1 'polypeptide(L)'
;MDMPDSSSSVRFWLLNALVWALYAVAGLGLRHAYLADAGSAGVLITVGLAVSLFGCSGGIRALALRAGWWSRGTAGLLLRLAVSVALGAALAQALVNMALHTALALGWVDAGRQVADFSPKALLLYWYTTAVMLALWTALWAGLHSLRRIRGAELARLRAEAERSALERDALRARLNPHFMFNALNNLRALILEDPERARDMVTRLSRTLRQALAHNRSEQVTLAEELAVVDDYLAIEAIHFEQRLQVRQQIDADATQAQLPAMALQLLVENAIKHGIASRPGGGEVQIRATLDNDVLRLQVDNPLGSAIEPTHGHGVGLAYLRAQLGPAGDSAMSGVLRVLIVDDARLARQELRTLLSALPWVQCVGEADDVPAAREAIATLAPDLVLLDVQMPSGSGFDVLEGLESVPAVVFVTAFDGYAVRAFQANALDYLVKPVEAPRLLEALQRARQREVETTEAPALRGTLGAHDQVFVREGERCWFVAVSEIRRLVVDGNYTRLWFRDQNALLTRSLSALEARLPQELFFRANRNTLVNLRRIRAVTPSIGDGYDLALDDGSEVEVSRRQARELRERMAL
;
A
#
# COMPACT_ATOMS: atom_id res chain seq x y z
N MET A 1 14.45 -2.91 8.59
CA MET A 1 15.36 -3.25 9.70
C MET A 1 14.69 -4.38 10.47
N ASP A 2 15.01 -5.63 10.12
CA ASP A 2 14.33 -6.80 10.70
C ASP A 2 14.69 -6.92 12.18
N MET A 3 13.70 -6.76 13.05
CA MET A 3 13.83 -7.11 14.46
C MET A 3 14.23 -8.58 14.55
N PRO A 4 15.30 -8.95 15.27
CA PRO A 4 15.70 -10.33 15.40
C PRO A 4 14.58 -11.09 16.10
N ASP A 5 13.97 -12.05 15.39
CA ASP A 5 12.99 -13.00 15.90
C ASP A 5 13.41 -13.45 17.32
N SER A 6 12.59 -13.14 18.31
CA SER A 6 12.93 -13.30 19.74
C SER A 6 13.35 -14.74 20.06
N SER A 7 12.75 -15.70 19.36
CA SER A 7 13.06 -17.13 19.43
C SER A 7 14.50 -17.44 18.98
N SER A 8 15.00 -16.74 17.96
CA SER A 8 16.36 -16.90 17.44
C SER A 8 17.42 -16.36 18.40
N SER A 9 17.09 -15.29 19.13
CA SER A 9 17.99 -14.69 20.11
C SER A 9 18.11 -15.54 21.37
N VAL A 10 16.99 -16.08 21.87
CA VAL A 10 16.99 -17.02 23.01
C VAL A 10 17.80 -18.28 22.69
N ARG A 11 17.58 -18.88 21.51
CA ARG A 11 18.34 -20.06 21.06
C ARG A 11 19.84 -19.81 20.98
N PHE A 12 20.27 -18.64 20.51
CA PHE A 12 21.69 -18.29 20.49
C PHE A 12 22.27 -18.26 21.91
N TRP A 13 21.63 -17.56 22.84
CA TRP A 13 22.17 -17.42 24.21
C TRP A 13 22.24 -18.75 24.95
N LEU A 14 21.24 -19.63 24.76
CA LEU A 14 21.27 -20.99 25.29
C LEU A 14 22.44 -21.80 24.74
N LEU A 15 22.65 -21.79 23.42
CA LEU A 15 23.77 -22.52 22.80
C LEU A 15 25.13 -21.91 23.18
N ASN A 16 25.22 -20.58 23.28
CA ASN A 16 26.41 -19.87 23.71
C ASN A 16 26.79 -20.24 25.15
N ALA A 17 25.80 -20.27 26.06
CA ALA A 17 26.00 -20.73 27.43
C ALA A 17 26.44 -22.19 27.49
N LEU A 18 25.78 -23.08 26.72
CA LEU A 18 26.10 -24.50 26.67
C LEU A 18 27.54 -24.75 26.21
N VAL A 19 27.99 -24.09 25.14
CA VAL A 19 29.33 -24.27 24.58
C VAL A 19 30.41 -23.86 25.58
N TRP A 20 30.27 -22.69 26.20
CA TRP A 20 31.27 -22.20 27.15
C TRP A 20 31.20 -22.92 28.50
N ALA A 21 30.03 -23.41 28.91
CA ALA A 21 29.90 -24.32 30.06
C ALA A 21 30.60 -25.66 29.80
N LEU A 22 30.40 -26.27 28.62
CA LEU A 22 31.07 -27.51 28.25
C LEU A 22 32.59 -27.31 28.19
N TYR A 23 33.05 -26.18 27.65
CA TYR A 23 34.46 -25.80 27.67
C TYR A 23 35.02 -25.74 29.10
N ALA A 24 34.32 -25.07 30.01
CA ALA A 24 34.74 -24.97 31.41
C ALA A 24 34.80 -26.35 32.08
N VAL A 25 33.77 -27.18 31.92
CA VAL A 25 33.71 -28.54 32.49
C VAL A 25 34.83 -29.41 31.95
N ALA A 26 35.04 -29.42 30.63
CA ALA A 26 36.13 -30.17 30.01
C ALA A 26 37.50 -29.69 30.49
N GLY A 27 37.72 -28.37 30.55
CA GLY A 27 38.96 -27.77 31.04
C GLY A 27 39.26 -28.09 32.51
N LEU A 28 38.24 -28.10 33.36
CA LEU A 28 38.38 -28.52 34.76
C LEU A 28 38.67 -30.02 34.88
N GLY A 29 38.00 -30.87 34.10
CA GLY A 29 38.23 -32.31 34.07
C GLY A 29 39.65 -32.67 33.60
N LEU A 30 40.12 -32.05 32.51
CA LEU A 30 41.50 -32.20 32.02
C LEU A 30 42.53 -31.79 33.06
N ARG A 31 42.29 -30.67 33.75
CA ARG A 31 43.19 -30.21 34.82
C ARG A 31 43.21 -31.18 36.00
N HIS A 32 42.05 -31.67 36.42
CA HIS A 32 41.99 -32.65 37.49
C HIS A 32 42.69 -33.96 37.12
N ALA A 33 42.59 -34.40 35.87
CA ALA A 33 43.18 -35.65 35.40
C ALA A 33 44.71 -35.58 35.16
N TYR A 34 45.23 -34.44 34.67
CA TYR A 34 46.61 -34.34 34.19
C TYR A 34 47.49 -33.36 34.99
N LEU A 35 46.90 -32.54 35.86
CA LEU A 35 47.62 -31.51 36.63
C LEU A 35 47.29 -31.66 38.12
N ALA A 36 47.80 -32.73 38.73
CA ALA A 36 47.83 -32.87 40.18
C ALA A 36 48.64 -31.69 40.78
N ASP A 37 48.12 -30.99 41.78
CA ASP A 37 48.66 -29.75 42.41
C ASP A 37 48.49 -28.41 41.65
N ALA A 38 47.54 -28.27 40.72
CA ALA A 38 47.35 -27.01 39.95
C ALA A 38 46.82 -25.77 40.73
N GLY A 39 46.61 -25.87 42.05
CA GLY A 39 46.08 -24.78 42.88
C GLY A 39 44.67 -24.32 42.49
N SER A 40 44.09 -23.38 43.26
CA SER A 40 42.80 -22.77 42.91
C SER A 40 42.91 -21.77 41.75
N ALA A 41 44.13 -21.35 41.38
CA ALA A 41 44.38 -20.42 40.26
C ALA A 41 43.98 -21.00 38.91
N GLY A 42 44.28 -22.28 38.67
CA GLY A 42 43.88 -22.95 37.43
C GLY A 42 42.36 -23.00 37.25
N VAL A 43 41.60 -23.11 38.34
CA VAL A 43 40.12 -23.07 38.33
C VAL A 43 39.65 -21.68 37.91
N LEU A 44 40.19 -20.62 38.53
CA LEU A 44 39.85 -19.23 38.20
C LEU A 44 40.13 -18.92 36.74
N ILE A 45 41.30 -19.33 36.22
CA ILE A 45 41.67 -19.11 34.81
C ILE A 45 40.65 -19.76 33.87
N THR A 46 40.25 -21.00 34.16
CA THR A 46 39.35 -21.76 33.26
C THR A 46 37.94 -21.22 33.27
N VAL A 47 37.39 -20.98 34.46
CA VAL A 47 36.04 -20.42 34.60
C VAL A 47 36.01 -18.98 34.11
N GLY A 48 37.01 -18.17 34.47
CA GLY A 48 37.14 -16.79 34.01
C GLY A 48 37.26 -16.69 32.49
N LEU A 49 38.01 -17.59 31.85
CA LEU A 49 38.15 -17.62 30.40
C LEU A 49 36.84 -18.04 29.73
N ALA A 50 36.13 -19.04 30.27
CA ALA A 50 34.82 -19.43 29.77
C ALA A 50 33.79 -18.29 29.85
N VAL A 51 33.72 -17.58 30.98
CA VAL A 51 32.83 -16.42 31.18
C VAL A 51 33.21 -15.27 30.24
N SER A 52 34.50 -14.99 30.10
CA SER A 52 34.98 -13.93 29.21
C SER A 52 34.69 -14.25 27.75
N LEU A 53 34.88 -15.50 27.33
CA LEU A 53 34.56 -15.97 25.97
C LEU A 53 33.05 -15.94 25.70
N PHE A 54 32.21 -16.28 26.67
CA PHE A 54 30.77 -16.11 26.61
C PHE A 54 30.35 -14.66 26.36
N GLY A 55 30.94 -13.71 27.09
CA GLY A 55 30.69 -12.29 26.92
C GLY A 55 31.19 -11.78 25.56
N CYS A 56 32.41 -12.15 25.17
CA CYS A 56 33.01 -11.74 23.91
C CYS A 56 32.24 -12.27 22.70
N SER A 57 31.87 -13.55 22.66
CA SER A 57 31.08 -14.11 21.56
C SER A 57 29.69 -13.47 21.44
N GLY A 58 29.05 -13.16 22.58
CA GLY A 58 27.81 -12.41 22.63
C GLY A 58 27.96 -10.97 22.11
N GLY A 59 29.04 -10.29 22.49
CA GLY A 59 29.38 -8.94 22.05
C GLY A 59 29.65 -8.87 20.54
N ILE A 60 30.44 -9.81 20.01
CA ILE A 60 30.71 -9.93 18.56
C ILE A 60 29.40 -10.12 17.80
N ARG A 61 28.52 -11.02 18.26
CA ARG A 61 27.19 -11.20 17.65
C ARG A 61 26.39 -9.90 17.68
N ALA A 62 26.30 -9.24 18.83
CA ALA A 62 25.50 -8.03 18.99
C ALA A 62 25.99 -6.92 18.04
N LEU A 63 27.30 -6.75 17.93
CA LEU A 63 27.92 -5.77 17.05
C LEU A 63 27.70 -6.13 15.57
N ALA A 64 27.85 -7.40 15.20
CA ALA A 64 27.65 -7.86 13.83
C ALA A 64 26.20 -7.71 13.34
N LEU A 65 25.22 -7.96 14.23
CA LEU A 65 23.81 -7.76 13.93
C LEU A 65 23.43 -6.27 13.88
N ARG A 66 23.87 -5.45 14.84
CA ARG A 66 23.59 -4.00 14.87
C ARG A 66 24.19 -3.26 13.68
N ALA A 67 25.40 -3.62 13.29
CA ALA A 67 26.10 -2.98 12.17
C ALA A 67 25.76 -3.63 10.81
N GLY A 68 24.86 -4.61 10.77
CA GLY A 68 24.38 -5.23 9.53
C GLY A 68 25.50 -5.82 8.67
N TRP A 69 26.46 -6.54 9.25
CA TRP A 69 27.70 -6.90 8.54
C TRP A 69 27.50 -7.67 7.22
N TRP A 70 26.43 -8.46 7.15
CA TRP A 70 26.04 -9.26 5.99
C TRP A 70 25.50 -8.47 4.79
N SER A 71 25.33 -7.14 4.90
CA SER A 71 24.92 -6.29 3.77
C SER A 71 26.10 -5.72 2.97
N ARG A 72 27.33 -5.78 3.49
CA ARG A 72 28.50 -5.07 2.92
C ARG A 72 29.55 -5.99 2.28
N GLY A 73 29.11 -7.09 1.67
CA GLY A 73 29.96 -8.06 0.96
C GLY A 73 30.63 -9.11 1.85
N THR A 74 31.05 -10.23 1.24
CA THR A 74 31.59 -11.42 1.92
C THR A 74 33.02 -11.22 2.43
N ALA A 75 33.90 -10.62 1.62
CA ALA A 75 35.29 -10.35 2.03
C ALA A 75 35.36 -9.39 3.23
N GLY A 76 34.53 -8.34 3.22
CA GLY A 76 34.42 -7.38 4.32
C GLY A 76 33.85 -8.01 5.60
N LEU A 77 32.94 -8.97 5.49
CA LEU A 77 32.42 -9.74 6.63
C LEU A 77 33.52 -10.57 7.29
N LEU A 78 34.31 -11.30 6.50
CA LEU A 78 35.41 -12.13 7.01
C LEU A 78 36.45 -11.30 7.75
N LEU A 79 36.84 -10.14 7.19
CA LEU A 79 37.79 -9.24 7.83
C LEU A 79 37.27 -8.73 9.19
N ARG A 80 36.01 -8.30 9.26
CA ARG A 80 35.41 -7.79 10.50
C ARG A 80 35.31 -8.87 11.58
N LEU A 81 34.91 -10.09 11.19
CA LEU A 81 34.90 -11.23 12.11
C LEU A 81 36.32 -11.54 12.62
N ALA A 82 37.33 -11.56 11.75
CA ALA A 82 38.71 -11.81 12.13
C ALA A 82 39.23 -10.76 13.12
N VAL A 83 39.02 -9.47 12.83
CA VAL A 83 39.41 -8.36 13.72
C VAL A 83 38.69 -8.44 15.06
N SER A 84 37.38 -8.68 15.07
CA SER A 84 36.61 -8.76 16.32
C SER A 84 36.95 -9.99 17.16
N VAL A 85 37.30 -11.12 16.53
CA VAL A 85 37.82 -12.30 17.24
C VAL A 85 39.18 -12.00 17.87
N ALA A 86 40.10 -11.37 17.12
CA ALA A 86 41.42 -11.00 17.64
C ALA A 86 41.32 -10.06 18.85
N LEU A 87 40.49 -9.02 18.75
CA LEU A 87 40.23 -8.07 19.84
C LEU A 87 39.48 -8.71 21.01
N GLY A 88 38.48 -9.55 20.73
CA GLY A 88 37.73 -10.27 21.76
C GLY A 88 38.62 -11.25 22.56
N ALA A 89 39.53 -11.95 21.89
CA ALA A 89 40.48 -12.84 22.55
C ALA A 89 41.48 -12.08 23.43
N ALA A 90 41.97 -10.92 22.94
CA ALA A 90 42.83 -10.04 23.74
C ALA A 90 42.11 -9.50 24.98
N LEU A 91 40.85 -9.07 24.83
CA LEU A 91 40.02 -8.61 25.93
C LEU A 91 39.77 -9.74 26.94
N ALA A 92 39.43 -10.94 26.49
CA ALA A 92 39.21 -12.08 27.38
C ALA A 92 40.46 -12.43 28.19
N GLN A 93 41.63 -12.43 27.56
CA GLN A 93 42.91 -12.66 28.24
C GLN A 93 43.23 -11.54 29.23
N ALA A 94 43.01 -10.27 28.86
CA ALA A 94 43.21 -9.14 29.76
C ALA A 94 42.31 -9.22 31.01
N LEU A 95 41.03 -9.59 30.84
CA LEU A 95 40.08 -9.75 31.95
C LEU A 95 40.48 -10.90 32.88
N VAL A 96 40.84 -12.05 32.32
CA VAL A 96 41.29 -13.21 33.11
C VAL A 96 42.58 -12.87 33.86
N ASN A 97 43.53 -12.22 33.18
CA ASN A 97 44.80 -11.84 33.78
C ASN A 97 44.61 -10.82 34.92
N MET A 98 43.75 -9.82 34.73
CA MET A 98 43.36 -8.86 35.76
C MET A 98 42.73 -9.55 36.97
N ALA A 99 41.77 -10.46 36.73
CA ALA A 99 41.10 -11.20 37.79
C ALA A 99 42.06 -12.09 38.56
N LEU A 100 42.98 -12.77 37.86
CA LEU A 100 43.99 -13.64 38.46
C LEU A 100 44.95 -12.86 39.36
N HIS A 101 45.53 -11.77 38.86
CA HIS A 101 46.46 -10.94 39.64
C HIS A 101 45.79 -10.34 40.87
N THR A 102 44.54 -9.89 40.73
CA THR A 102 43.76 -9.36 41.85
C THR A 102 43.48 -10.44 42.90
N ALA A 103 43.06 -11.64 42.47
CA ALA A 103 42.77 -12.74 43.38
C ALA A 103 44.01 -13.27 44.11
N LEU A 104 45.17 -13.32 43.42
CA LEU A 104 46.46 -13.66 44.03
C LEU A 104 46.91 -12.60 45.04
N ALA A 105 46.79 -11.31 44.69
CA ALA A 105 47.15 -10.20 45.59
C ALA A 105 46.30 -10.17 46.86
N LEU A 106 45.03 -10.57 46.77
CA LEU A 106 44.10 -10.67 47.90
C LEU A 106 44.20 -12.00 48.66
N GLY A 107 45.02 -12.95 48.20
CA GLY A 107 45.15 -14.28 48.82
C GLY A 107 43.90 -15.15 48.71
N TRP A 108 42.99 -14.86 47.77
CA TRP A 108 41.78 -15.65 47.54
C TRP A 108 42.07 -17.00 46.89
N VAL A 109 43.23 -17.10 46.26
CA VAL A 109 43.58 -18.17 45.33
C VAL A 109 45.06 -18.52 45.52
N ASP A 110 45.37 -19.82 45.46
CA ASP A 110 46.74 -20.35 45.53
C ASP A 110 47.25 -20.64 44.11
N ALA A 111 48.47 -20.19 43.83
CA ALA A 111 49.16 -20.40 42.56
C ALA A 111 49.61 -21.86 42.36
N GLY A 112 49.62 -22.68 43.41
CA GLY A 112 50.07 -24.08 43.33
C GLY A 112 51.56 -24.20 42.97
N ARG A 113 52.01 -25.42 42.62
CA ARG A 113 53.44 -25.68 42.29
C ARG A 113 53.81 -25.30 40.84
N GLN A 114 52.83 -25.12 39.97
CA GLN A 114 53.04 -24.66 38.59
C GLN A 114 52.54 -23.22 38.46
N VAL A 115 53.47 -22.27 38.51
CA VAL A 115 53.17 -20.86 38.22
C VAL A 115 52.90 -20.72 36.72
N ALA A 116 51.81 -20.05 36.34
CA ALA A 116 51.52 -19.75 34.94
C ALA A 116 52.70 -19.00 34.29
N ASP A 117 53.06 -19.35 33.06
CA ASP A 117 54.17 -18.70 32.35
C ASP A 117 53.70 -17.34 31.80
N PHE A 118 54.25 -16.26 32.35
CA PHE A 118 53.96 -14.89 31.92
C PHE A 118 54.99 -14.36 30.91
N SER A 119 55.83 -15.22 30.33
CA SER A 119 56.73 -14.83 29.26
C SER A 119 55.96 -14.27 28.06
N PRO A 120 56.52 -13.31 27.30
CA PRO A 120 55.86 -12.77 26.11
C PRO A 120 55.44 -13.84 25.11
N LYS A 121 56.23 -14.92 24.99
CA LYS A 121 55.92 -16.06 24.12
C LYS A 121 54.70 -16.85 24.62
N ALA A 122 54.61 -17.12 25.92
CA ALA A 122 53.48 -17.81 26.51
C ALA A 122 52.19 -16.99 26.42
N LEU A 123 52.26 -15.68 26.67
CA LEU A 123 51.12 -14.78 26.52
C LEU A 123 50.59 -14.74 25.07
N LEU A 124 51.48 -14.73 24.08
CA LEU A 124 51.08 -14.85 22.67
C LEU A 124 50.42 -16.21 22.37
N LEU A 125 50.94 -17.30 22.95
CA LEU A 125 50.34 -18.62 22.79
C LEU A 125 48.96 -18.71 23.43
N TYR A 126 48.76 -18.14 24.63
CA TYR A 126 47.46 -18.09 25.30
C TYR A 126 46.45 -17.25 24.54
N TRP A 127 46.88 -16.10 24.01
CA TRP A 127 46.05 -15.29 23.12
C TRP A 127 45.67 -16.07 21.85
N TYR A 128 46.64 -16.73 21.21
CA TYR A 128 46.40 -17.50 19.99
C TYR A 128 45.41 -18.63 20.21
N THR A 129 45.58 -19.46 21.25
CA THR A 129 44.64 -20.55 21.55
C THR A 129 43.24 -20.01 21.86
N THR A 130 43.14 -18.92 22.61
CA THR A 130 41.87 -18.23 22.89
C THR A 130 41.21 -17.71 21.62
N ALA A 131 41.99 -17.10 20.73
CA ALA A 131 41.52 -16.60 19.44
C ALA A 131 41.00 -17.73 18.55
N VAL A 132 41.68 -18.88 18.51
CA VAL A 132 41.22 -20.07 17.76
C VAL A 132 39.88 -20.57 18.31
N MET A 133 39.72 -20.70 19.63
CA MET A 133 38.45 -21.17 20.21
C MET A 133 37.30 -20.20 19.92
N LEU A 134 37.54 -18.90 20.09
CA LEU A 134 36.55 -17.87 19.77
C LEU A 134 36.23 -17.83 18.28
N ALA A 135 37.23 -18.03 17.40
CA ALA A 135 37.07 -18.10 15.96
C ALA A 135 36.16 -19.25 15.54
N LEU A 136 36.38 -20.46 16.08
CA LEU A 136 35.60 -21.65 15.75
C LEU A 136 34.11 -21.44 16.06
N TRP A 137 33.81 -20.95 17.26
CA TRP A 137 32.43 -20.67 17.67
C TRP A 137 31.80 -19.55 16.84
N THR A 138 32.54 -18.45 16.62
CA THR A 138 32.08 -17.30 15.85
C THR A 138 31.82 -17.68 14.38
N ALA A 139 32.67 -18.50 13.78
CA ALA A 139 32.53 -18.99 12.41
C ALA A 139 31.32 -19.92 12.27
N LEU A 140 31.12 -20.85 13.22
CA LEU A 140 29.95 -21.74 13.22
C LEU A 140 28.65 -20.95 13.31
N TRP A 141 28.58 -19.99 14.24
CA TRP A 141 27.43 -19.11 14.38
C TRP A 141 27.17 -18.29 13.09
N ALA A 142 28.21 -17.65 12.55
CA ALA A 142 28.12 -16.83 11.34
C ALA A 142 27.69 -17.66 10.11
N GLY A 143 28.18 -18.89 9.98
CA GLY A 143 27.79 -19.83 8.93
C GLY A 143 26.33 -20.24 9.02
N LEU A 144 25.87 -20.64 10.21
CA LEU A 144 24.46 -21.00 10.46
C LEU A 144 23.51 -19.82 10.23
N HIS A 145 23.92 -18.61 10.62
CA HIS A 145 23.15 -17.40 10.36
C HIS A 145 23.04 -17.12 8.85
N SER A 146 24.15 -17.25 8.12
CA SER A 146 24.18 -17.07 6.66
C SER A 146 23.27 -18.07 5.94
N LEU A 147 23.32 -19.35 6.32
CA LEU A 147 22.45 -20.39 5.75
C LEU A 147 20.96 -20.13 6.00
N ARG A 148 20.59 -19.70 7.21
CA ARG A 148 19.20 -19.35 7.52
C ARG A 148 18.72 -18.17 6.69
N ARG A 149 19.56 -17.17 6.48
CA ARG A 149 19.23 -16.00 5.64
C ARG A 149 19.02 -16.42 4.18
N ILE A 150 19.90 -17.25 3.63
CA ILE A 150 19.79 -17.73 2.24
C ILE A 150 18.50 -18.53 2.06
N ARG A 151 18.22 -19.50 2.96
CA ARG A 151 16.98 -20.30 2.92
C ARG A 151 15.73 -19.45 3.06
N GLY A 152 15.75 -18.44 3.94
CA GLY A 152 14.64 -17.50 4.10
C GLY A 152 14.35 -16.70 2.83
N ALA A 153 15.41 -16.21 2.17
CA ALA A 153 15.28 -15.49 0.91
C ALA A 153 14.77 -16.38 -0.23
N GLU A 154 15.24 -17.62 -0.32
CA GLU A 154 14.80 -18.60 -1.32
C GLU A 154 13.31 -18.97 -1.14
N LEU A 155 12.88 -19.23 0.10
CA LEU A 155 11.47 -19.48 0.42
C LEU A 155 10.56 -18.30 0.10
N ALA A 156 11.00 -17.07 0.39
CA ALA A 156 10.26 -15.87 0.05
C ALA A 156 10.09 -15.71 -1.47
N ARG A 157 11.16 -15.99 -2.23
CA ARG A 157 11.14 -15.96 -3.69
C ARG A 157 10.15 -17.00 -4.27
N LEU A 158 10.23 -18.25 -3.82
CA LEU A 158 9.35 -19.32 -4.28
C LEU A 158 7.87 -19.01 -3.99
N ARG A 159 7.56 -18.40 -2.84
CA ARG A 159 6.20 -17.97 -2.51
C ARG A 159 5.70 -16.86 -3.43
N ALA A 160 6.52 -15.86 -3.70
CA ALA A 160 6.17 -14.78 -4.63
C ALA A 160 5.93 -15.32 -6.06
N GLU A 161 6.73 -16.28 -6.52
CA GLU A 161 6.53 -16.94 -7.82
C GLU A 161 5.23 -17.76 -7.85
N ALA A 162 4.89 -18.46 -6.77
CA ALA A 162 3.66 -19.24 -6.65
C ALA A 162 2.40 -18.36 -6.62
N GLU A 163 2.42 -17.24 -5.89
CA GLU A 163 1.31 -16.28 -5.83
C GLU A 163 1.07 -15.63 -7.20
N ARG A 164 2.14 -15.22 -7.91
CA ARG A 164 2.02 -14.71 -9.29
C ARG A 164 1.37 -15.72 -10.23
N SER A 165 1.81 -16.98 -10.16
CA SER A 165 1.24 -18.04 -11.00
C SER A 165 -0.23 -18.31 -10.68
N ALA A 166 -0.66 -18.12 -9.42
CA ALA A 166 -2.06 -18.25 -9.03
C ALA A 166 -2.90 -17.09 -9.59
N LEU A 167 -2.42 -15.85 -9.46
CA LEU A 167 -3.08 -14.66 -10.01
C LEU A 167 -3.22 -14.72 -11.53
N GLU A 168 -2.19 -15.16 -12.25
CA GLU A 168 -2.27 -15.36 -13.71
C GLU A 168 -3.35 -16.38 -14.09
N ARG A 169 -3.46 -17.49 -13.32
CA ARG A 169 -4.48 -18.52 -13.56
C ARG A 169 -5.89 -18.02 -13.26
N ASP A 170 -6.06 -17.22 -12.22
CA ASP A 170 -7.35 -16.68 -11.83
C ASP A 170 -7.80 -15.56 -12.77
N ALA A 171 -6.89 -14.71 -13.25
CA ALA A 171 -7.16 -13.74 -14.31
C ALA A 171 -7.55 -14.43 -15.64
N LEU A 172 -6.88 -15.53 -15.99
CA LEU A 172 -7.23 -16.32 -17.18
C LEU A 172 -8.61 -16.97 -17.04
N ARG A 173 -8.96 -17.44 -15.84
CA ARG A 173 -10.29 -17.99 -15.54
C ARG A 173 -11.39 -16.93 -15.57
N ALA A 174 -11.13 -15.73 -15.07
CA ALA A 174 -12.11 -14.64 -15.03
C ALA A 174 -12.48 -14.12 -16.43
N ARG A 175 -11.59 -14.25 -17.43
CA ARG A 175 -11.87 -13.87 -18.83
C ARG A 175 -12.86 -14.79 -19.54
N LEU A 176 -13.09 -16.00 -19.03
CA LEU A 176 -14.13 -16.89 -19.52
C LEU A 176 -15.35 -16.70 -18.62
N ASN A 177 -16.39 -15.98 -19.04
CA ASN A 177 -17.61 -15.82 -18.26
C ASN A 177 -18.26 -17.21 -18.02
N PRO A 178 -18.06 -17.84 -16.84
CA PRO A 178 -18.38 -19.26 -16.68
C PRO A 178 -19.88 -19.47 -16.69
N HIS A 179 -20.63 -18.49 -16.20
CA HIS A 179 -22.09 -18.57 -16.12
C HIS A 179 -22.74 -18.60 -17.50
N PHE A 180 -22.29 -17.74 -18.43
CA PHE A 180 -22.71 -17.79 -19.84
C PHE A 180 -22.43 -19.17 -20.47
N MET A 181 -21.22 -19.70 -20.24
CA MET A 181 -20.81 -21.01 -20.75
C MET A 181 -21.67 -22.16 -20.24
N PHE A 182 -21.94 -22.21 -18.93
CA PHE A 182 -22.78 -23.26 -18.35
C PHE A 182 -24.22 -23.18 -18.84
N ASN A 183 -24.76 -21.97 -19.03
CA ASN A 183 -26.11 -21.77 -19.56
C ASN A 183 -26.21 -22.21 -21.03
N ALA A 184 -25.24 -21.82 -21.87
CA ALA A 184 -25.20 -22.22 -23.28
C ALA A 184 -25.11 -23.75 -23.44
N LEU A 185 -24.29 -24.43 -22.62
CA LEU A 185 -24.18 -25.89 -22.62
C LEU A 185 -25.47 -26.59 -22.15
N ASN A 186 -26.16 -26.04 -21.15
CA ASN A 186 -27.43 -26.57 -20.69
C ASN A 186 -28.53 -26.46 -21.76
N ASN A 187 -28.59 -25.33 -22.47
CA ASN A 187 -29.53 -25.14 -23.58
C ASN A 187 -29.21 -26.05 -24.75
N LEU A 188 -27.92 -26.22 -25.09
CA LEU A 188 -27.48 -27.18 -26.09
C LEU A 188 -27.97 -28.59 -25.74
N ARG A 189 -27.81 -29.01 -24.47
CA ARG A 189 -28.27 -30.33 -24.01
C ARG A 189 -29.78 -30.52 -24.23
N ALA A 190 -30.59 -29.49 -24.00
CA ALA A 190 -32.02 -29.53 -24.27
C ALA A 190 -32.31 -29.60 -25.78
N LEU A 191 -31.63 -28.77 -26.58
CA LEU A 191 -31.83 -28.69 -28.03
C LEU A 191 -31.44 -29.96 -28.79
N ILE A 192 -30.47 -30.74 -28.31
CA ILE A 192 -30.01 -31.97 -29.00
C ILE A 192 -31.15 -32.98 -29.23
N LEU A 193 -32.12 -33.04 -28.31
CA LEU A 193 -33.25 -33.96 -28.41
C LEU A 193 -34.43 -33.39 -29.21
N GLU A 194 -34.58 -32.06 -29.26
CA GLU A 194 -35.69 -31.38 -29.93
C GLU A 194 -35.38 -30.98 -31.38
N ASP A 195 -34.20 -30.42 -31.63
CA ASP A 195 -33.76 -29.91 -32.94
C ASP A 195 -32.23 -30.11 -33.12
N PRO A 196 -31.82 -31.28 -33.65
CA PRO A 196 -30.41 -31.63 -33.80
C PRO A 196 -29.62 -30.72 -34.75
N GLU A 197 -30.26 -30.17 -35.78
CA GLU A 197 -29.63 -29.25 -36.74
C GLU A 197 -29.26 -27.94 -36.03
N ARG A 198 -30.21 -27.38 -35.27
CA ARG A 198 -30.01 -26.14 -34.51
C ARG A 198 -29.02 -26.32 -33.37
N ALA A 199 -28.94 -27.51 -32.77
CA ALA A 199 -27.92 -27.86 -31.79
C ALA A 199 -26.51 -27.84 -32.39
N ARG A 200 -26.33 -28.37 -33.61
CA ARG A 200 -25.02 -28.36 -34.32
C ARG A 200 -24.55 -26.94 -34.65
N ASP A 201 -25.47 -26.06 -35.02
CA ASP A 201 -25.18 -24.65 -35.24
C ASP A 201 -24.74 -23.95 -33.94
N MET A 202 -25.43 -24.22 -32.83
CA MET A 202 -25.06 -23.70 -31.50
C MET A 202 -23.65 -24.13 -31.08
N VAL A 203 -23.23 -25.38 -31.32
CA VAL A 203 -21.83 -25.83 -31.07
C VAL A 203 -20.84 -24.98 -31.86
N THR A 204 -21.12 -24.76 -33.14
CA THR A 204 -20.22 -24.02 -34.04
C THR A 204 -20.07 -22.57 -33.60
N ARG A 205 -21.17 -21.92 -33.19
CA ARG A 205 -21.20 -20.54 -32.69
C ARG A 205 -20.51 -20.38 -31.34
N LEU A 206 -20.75 -21.30 -30.40
CA LEU A 206 -20.07 -21.33 -29.11
C LEU A 206 -18.55 -21.49 -29.28
N SER A 207 -18.12 -22.36 -30.20
CA SER A 207 -16.70 -22.56 -30.55
C SER A 207 -16.06 -21.29 -31.14
N ARG A 208 -16.78 -20.56 -32.02
CA ARG A 208 -16.30 -19.29 -32.57
C ARG A 208 -16.19 -18.19 -31.51
N THR A 209 -17.20 -18.07 -30.66
CA THR A 209 -17.25 -17.13 -29.52
C THR A 209 -16.09 -17.37 -28.56
N LEU A 210 -15.85 -18.62 -28.15
CA LEU A 210 -14.72 -18.98 -27.29
C LEU A 210 -13.37 -18.70 -27.93
N ARG A 211 -13.22 -19.00 -29.23
CA ARG A 211 -11.99 -18.73 -29.97
C ARG A 211 -11.71 -17.24 -30.03
N GLN A 212 -12.73 -16.40 -30.25
CA GLN A 212 -12.60 -14.94 -30.29
C GLN A 212 -12.30 -14.34 -28.91
N ALA A 213 -12.96 -14.82 -27.84
CA ALA A 213 -12.69 -14.40 -26.45
C ALA A 213 -11.25 -14.74 -26.01
N LEU A 214 -10.69 -15.84 -26.52
CA LEU A 214 -9.31 -16.26 -26.26
C LEU A 214 -8.27 -15.62 -27.20
N ALA A 215 -8.69 -15.12 -28.37
CA ALA A 215 -7.80 -14.56 -29.40
C ALA A 215 -7.61 -13.03 -29.31
N HIS A 216 -8.42 -12.31 -28.52
CA HIS A 216 -8.31 -10.85 -28.38
C HIS A 216 -7.07 -10.44 -27.59
N ASN A 217 -5.97 -10.39 -28.31
CA ASN A 217 -4.72 -9.75 -27.96
C ASN A 217 -4.15 -9.26 -29.29
N ARG A 218 -4.48 -8.03 -29.76
CA ARG A 218 -3.61 -7.22 -30.68
C ARG A 218 -4.12 -5.89 -31.27
N SER A 219 -5.40 -5.52 -31.23
CA SER A 219 -5.84 -4.27 -31.90
C SER A 219 -6.75 -3.39 -31.05
N GLU A 220 -6.40 -2.12 -30.91
CA GLU A 220 -7.19 -1.09 -30.18
C GLU A 220 -8.48 -0.69 -30.93
N GLN A 221 -8.54 -0.95 -32.24
CA GLN A 221 -9.68 -0.67 -33.12
C GLN A 221 -9.96 -1.86 -34.04
N VAL A 222 -11.24 -2.11 -34.31
CA VAL A 222 -11.77 -3.15 -35.19
C VAL A 222 -12.80 -2.52 -36.13
N THR A 223 -13.19 -3.22 -37.19
CA THR A 223 -14.27 -2.75 -38.07
C THR A 223 -15.64 -3.07 -37.48
N LEU A 224 -16.66 -2.28 -37.83
CA LEU A 224 -18.05 -2.57 -37.42
C LEU A 224 -18.50 -3.95 -37.91
N ALA A 225 -18.07 -4.38 -39.10
CA ALA A 225 -18.34 -5.72 -39.61
C ALA A 225 -17.79 -6.84 -38.72
N GLU A 226 -16.58 -6.68 -38.18
CA GLU A 226 -15.98 -7.66 -37.26
C GLU A 226 -16.74 -7.73 -35.93
N GLU A 227 -17.11 -6.58 -35.35
CA GLU A 227 -17.93 -6.52 -34.14
C GLU A 227 -19.34 -7.10 -34.35
N LEU A 228 -19.98 -6.79 -35.47
CA LEU A 228 -21.30 -7.33 -35.82
C LEU A 228 -21.28 -8.85 -35.91
N ALA A 229 -20.23 -9.43 -36.50
CA ALA A 229 -20.10 -10.89 -36.57
C ALA A 229 -20.04 -11.54 -35.18
N VAL A 230 -19.37 -10.90 -34.22
CA VAL A 230 -19.31 -11.36 -32.81
C VAL A 230 -20.67 -11.21 -32.14
N VAL A 231 -21.31 -10.05 -32.33
CA VAL A 231 -22.62 -9.73 -31.75
C VAL A 231 -23.72 -10.65 -32.30
N ASP A 232 -23.70 -10.98 -33.58
CA ASP A 232 -24.65 -11.90 -34.21
C ASP A 232 -24.55 -13.30 -33.62
N ASP A 233 -23.33 -13.78 -33.36
CA ASP A 233 -23.11 -15.06 -32.69
C ASP A 233 -23.60 -15.02 -31.25
N TYR A 234 -23.35 -13.93 -30.51
CA TYR A 234 -23.85 -13.74 -29.15
C TYR A 234 -25.39 -13.71 -29.11
N LEU A 235 -26.03 -12.92 -29.97
CA LEU A 235 -27.49 -12.77 -30.07
C LEU A 235 -28.17 -14.08 -30.45
N ALA A 236 -27.58 -14.87 -31.35
CA ALA A 236 -28.10 -16.19 -31.71
C ALA A 236 -28.10 -17.16 -30.52
N ILE A 237 -27.11 -17.05 -29.62
CA ILE A 237 -27.03 -17.85 -28.40
C ILE A 237 -28.10 -17.39 -27.39
N GLU A 238 -28.20 -16.08 -27.15
CA GLU A 238 -29.17 -15.51 -26.22
C GLU A 238 -30.63 -15.68 -26.68
N ALA A 239 -30.89 -15.64 -27.99
CA ALA A 239 -32.23 -15.88 -28.55
C ALA A 239 -32.75 -17.29 -28.23
N ILE A 240 -31.86 -18.26 -28.01
CA ILE A 240 -32.26 -19.60 -27.54
C ILE A 240 -32.62 -19.58 -26.05
N HIS A 241 -31.99 -18.74 -25.24
CA HIS A 241 -32.32 -18.58 -23.82
C HIS A 241 -33.63 -17.81 -23.60
N PHE A 242 -33.93 -16.82 -24.45
CA PHE A 242 -35.12 -15.99 -24.35
C PHE A 242 -36.27 -16.43 -25.28
N GLU A 243 -36.10 -17.46 -26.11
CA GLU A 243 -37.10 -17.96 -27.07
C GLU A 243 -37.73 -16.81 -27.90
N GLN A 244 -39.07 -16.74 -28.00
CA GLN A 244 -39.79 -15.68 -28.74
C GLN A 244 -39.76 -14.31 -28.04
N ARG A 245 -39.12 -14.19 -26.87
CA ARG A 245 -39.11 -12.96 -26.06
C ARG A 245 -38.01 -11.97 -26.48
N LEU A 246 -37.00 -12.41 -27.23
CA LEU A 246 -35.97 -11.52 -27.77
C LEU A 246 -36.19 -11.32 -29.27
N GLN A 247 -36.58 -10.12 -29.66
CA GLN A 247 -36.64 -9.71 -31.07
C GLN A 247 -35.45 -8.79 -31.36
N VAL A 248 -34.75 -9.02 -32.47
CA VAL A 248 -33.62 -8.19 -32.87
C VAL A 248 -33.90 -7.58 -34.23
N ARG A 249 -33.74 -6.26 -34.33
CA ARG A 249 -33.87 -5.52 -35.59
C ARG A 249 -32.60 -4.75 -35.89
N GLN A 250 -31.98 -5.05 -37.03
CA GLN A 250 -30.76 -4.37 -37.47
C GLN A 250 -31.06 -3.44 -38.67
N GLN A 251 -30.57 -2.22 -38.61
CA GLN A 251 -30.63 -1.21 -39.68
C GLN A 251 -29.24 -0.59 -39.82
N ILE A 252 -28.44 -1.15 -40.73
CA ILE A 252 -27.02 -0.83 -40.87
C ILE A 252 -26.75 -0.38 -42.30
N ASP A 253 -26.27 0.85 -42.44
CA ASP A 253 -25.87 1.39 -43.74
C ASP A 253 -24.65 0.61 -44.27
N ALA A 254 -24.64 0.31 -45.56
CA ALA A 254 -23.54 -0.45 -46.19
C ALA A 254 -22.18 0.21 -45.94
N ASP A 255 -22.14 1.54 -46.02
CA ASP A 255 -20.93 2.35 -45.86
C ASP A 255 -20.42 2.36 -44.41
N ALA A 256 -21.30 2.12 -43.42
CA ALA A 256 -20.94 2.07 -42.01
C ALA A 256 -20.19 0.78 -41.61
N THR A 257 -20.31 -0.30 -42.39
CA THR A 257 -19.75 -1.61 -42.03
C THR A 257 -18.22 -1.62 -41.93
N GLN A 258 -17.53 -0.76 -42.68
CA GLN A 258 -16.07 -0.65 -42.69
C GLN A 258 -15.53 0.41 -41.72
N ALA A 259 -16.42 1.15 -41.03
CA ALA A 259 -16.01 2.14 -40.07
C ALA A 259 -15.27 1.48 -38.89
N GLN A 260 -14.21 2.13 -38.42
CA GLN A 260 -13.45 1.66 -37.27
C GLN A 260 -14.08 2.15 -35.97
N LEU A 261 -14.18 1.24 -35.01
CA LEU A 261 -14.65 1.51 -33.67
C LEU A 261 -13.79 0.75 -32.66
N PRO A 262 -13.81 1.16 -31.39
CA PRO A 262 -13.09 0.42 -30.37
C PRO A 262 -13.61 -1.01 -30.23
N ALA A 263 -12.69 -1.94 -30.01
CA ALA A 263 -13.06 -3.34 -29.77
C ALA A 263 -14.01 -3.46 -28.57
N MET A 264 -14.98 -4.36 -28.68
CA MET A 264 -16.08 -4.62 -27.76
C MET A 264 -17.12 -3.51 -27.62
N ALA A 265 -17.05 -2.44 -28.42
CA ALA A 265 -17.97 -1.32 -28.30
C ALA A 265 -19.43 -1.73 -28.56
N LEU A 266 -19.69 -2.46 -29.65
CA LEU A 266 -21.05 -2.90 -29.96
C LEU A 266 -21.47 -4.03 -29.02
N GLN A 267 -20.57 -4.98 -28.75
CA GLN A 267 -20.84 -6.09 -27.85
C GLN A 267 -21.31 -5.63 -26.46
N LEU A 268 -20.62 -4.66 -25.84
CA LEU A 268 -20.97 -4.13 -24.52
C LEU A 268 -22.34 -3.43 -24.52
N LEU A 269 -22.69 -2.70 -25.59
CA LEU A 269 -24.00 -2.06 -25.71
C LEU A 269 -25.12 -3.10 -25.81
N VAL A 270 -24.92 -4.13 -26.63
CA VAL A 270 -25.92 -5.20 -26.85
C VAL A 270 -26.09 -6.07 -25.60
N GLU A 271 -24.99 -6.41 -24.91
CA GLU A 271 -25.04 -7.16 -23.66
C GLU A 271 -25.81 -6.39 -22.58
N ASN A 272 -25.58 -5.07 -22.47
CA ASN A 272 -26.34 -4.23 -21.56
C ASN A 272 -27.83 -4.17 -21.91
N ALA A 273 -28.16 -4.02 -23.20
CA ALA A 273 -29.53 -3.99 -23.69
C ALA A 273 -30.31 -5.27 -23.33
N ILE A 274 -29.68 -6.43 -23.44
CA ILE A 274 -30.30 -7.71 -23.08
C ILE A 274 -30.39 -7.88 -21.57
N LYS A 275 -29.28 -7.73 -20.84
CA LYS A 275 -29.25 -7.98 -19.39
C LYS A 275 -30.14 -7.03 -18.59
N HIS A 276 -30.09 -5.74 -18.89
CA HIS A 276 -30.82 -4.73 -18.12
C HIS A 276 -32.20 -4.41 -18.73
N GLY A 277 -32.37 -4.57 -20.04
CA GLY A 277 -33.64 -4.31 -20.74
C GLY A 277 -34.53 -5.53 -20.88
N ILE A 278 -34.09 -6.53 -21.66
CA ILE A 278 -34.92 -7.68 -22.02
C ILE A 278 -35.12 -8.66 -20.85
N ALA A 279 -34.05 -8.98 -20.12
CA ALA A 279 -34.11 -9.96 -19.02
C ALA A 279 -34.97 -9.48 -17.84
N SER A 280 -35.04 -8.16 -17.61
CA SER A 280 -35.86 -7.54 -16.56
C SER A 280 -37.35 -7.47 -16.93
N ARG A 281 -37.74 -7.83 -18.16
CA ARG A 281 -39.12 -7.77 -18.65
C ARG A 281 -39.71 -9.17 -18.86
N PRO A 282 -40.76 -9.56 -18.11
CA PRO A 282 -41.40 -10.88 -18.25
C PRO A 282 -41.92 -11.17 -19.67
N GLY A 283 -42.41 -10.14 -20.39
CA GLY A 283 -42.90 -10.27 -21.77
C GLY A 283 -41.83 -10.20 -22.86
N GLY A 284 -40.56 -9.99 -22.50
CA GLY A 284 -39.49 -9.75 -23.48
C GLY A 284 -39.48 -8.34 -24.07
N GLY A 285 -38.88 -8.23 -25.27
CA GLY A 285 -38.78 -6.97 -25.99
C GLY A 285 -37.96 -7.02 -27.28
N GLU A 286 -37.91 -5.88 -27.97
CA GLU A 286 -37.11 -5.67 -29.18
C GLU A 286 -35.81 -4.94 -28.84
N VAL A 287 -34.68 -5.44 -29.34
CA VAL A 287 -33.40 -4.73 -29.37
C VAL A 287 -33.18 -4.23 -30.80
N GLN A 288 -33.07 -2.91 -30.97
CA GLN A 288 -32.84 -2.30 -32.27
C GLN A 288 -31.39 -1.81 -32.36
N ILE A 289 -30.66 -2.28 -33.36
CA ILE A 289 -29.29 -1.87 -33.66
C ILE A 289 -29.31 -1.02 -34.93
N ARG A 290 -28.88 0.24 -34.81
CA ARG A 290 -28.79 1.21 -35.90
C ARG A 290 -27.36 1.68 -36.09
N ALA A 291 -26.87 1.66 -37.32
CA ALA A 291 -25.55 2.20 -37.66
C ALA A 291 -25.63 3.00 -38.95
N THR A 292 -25.23 4.28 -38.88
CA THR A 292 -25.22 5.21 -40.02
C THR A 292 -23.87 5.93 -40.06
N LEU A 293 -23.36 6.20 -41.26
CA LEU A 293 -22.11 6.93 -41.45
C LEU A 293 -22.41 8.28 -42.10
N ASP A 294 -22.14 9.37 -41.40
CA ASP A 294 -22.45 10.74 -41.85
C ASP A 294 -21.25 11.65 -41.60
N ASN A 295 -20.71 12.27 -42.66
CA ASN A 295 -19.53 13.16 -42.60
C ASN A 295 -18.34 12.58 -41.81
N ASP A 296 -17.93 11.35 -42.13
CA ASP A 296 -16.88 10.58 -41.44
C ASP A 296 -17.16 10.27 -39.95
N VAL A 297 -18.39 10.49 -39.48
CA VAL A 297 -18.83 10.14 -38.12
C VAL A 297 -19.74 8.92 -38.18
N LEU A 298 -19.28 7.82 -37.58
CA LEU A 298 -20.10 6.64 -37.35
C LEU A 298 -21.06 6.92 -36.19
N ARG A 299 -22.37 6.95 -36.46
CA ARG A 299 -23.40 6.93 -35.41
C ARG A 299 -23.88 5.51 -35.22
N LEU A 300 -23.57 4.94 -34.06
CA LEU A 300 -24.01 3.61 -33.62
C LEU A 300 -25.01 3.77 -32.46
N GLN A 301 -26.18 3.16 -32.59
CA GLN A 301 -27.25 3.23 -31.62
C GLN A 301 -27.78 1.83 -31.33
N VAL A 302 -27.94 1.49 -30.05
CA VAL A 302 -28.59 0.27 -29.58
C VAL A 302 -29.73 0.67 -28.66
N ASP A 303 -30.97 0.45 -29.10
CA ASP A 303 -32.17 0.74 -28.33
C ASP A 303 -32.77 -0.54 -27.76
N ASN A 304 -33.28 -0.44 -26.53
CA ASN A 304 -34.05 -1.50 -25.87
C ASN A 304 -35.20 -0.90 -25.07
N PRO A 305 -36.27 -1.66 -24.81
CA PRO A 305 -37.34 -1.20 -23.92
C PRO A 305 -36.82 -1.02 -22.50
N LEU A 306 -37.32 0.00 -21.80
CA LEU A 306 -37.04 0.24 -20.39
C LEU A 306 -37.54 -0.95 -19.54
N GLY A 307 -36.68 -1.46 -18.66
CA GLY A 307 -37.04 -2.49 -17.68
C GLY A 307 -38.13 -1.99 -16.71
N SER A 308 -38.83 -2.90 -16.03
CA SER A 308 -39.88 -2.55 -15.07
C SER A 308 -39.38 -2.04 -13.71
N ALA A 309 -38.06 -1.83 -13.55
CA ALA A 309 -37.48 -1.41 -12.28
C ALA A 309 -37.48 0.12 -12.14
N ILE A 310 -38.19 0.61 -11.11
CA ILE A 310 -38.18 2.01 -10.65
C ILE A 310 -36.90 2.31 -9.83
N GLU A 311 -36.17 1.27 -9.41
CA GLU A 311 -34.95 1.39 -8.62
C GLU A 311 -33.68 1.14 -9.46
N PRO A 312 -32.63 1.97 -9.29
CA PRO A 312 -31.34 1.77 -9.94
C PRO A 312 -30.72 0.45 -9.45
N THR A 313 -30.64 -0.53 -10.35
CA THR A 313 -29.90 -1.77 -10.08
C THR A 313 -28.42 -1.43 -9.91
N HIS A 314 -27.83 -1.86 -8.78
CA HIS A 314 -26.42 -1.65 -8.45
C HIS A 314 -25.52 -2.56 -9.31
N GLY A 315 -25.45 -2.28 -10.62
CA GLY A 315 -24.37 -2.76 -11.46
C GLY A 315 -23.24 -1.73 -11.43
N HIS A 316 -21.98 -2.19 -11.40
CA HIS A 316 -20.80 -1.30 -11.31
C HIS A 316 -20.63 -0.31 -12.49
N GLY A 317 -21.50 -0.32 -13.52
CA GLY A 317 -21.47 0.65 -14.64
C GLY A 317 -20.25 0.56 -15.58
N VAL A 318 -19.40 -0.44 -15.37
CA VAL A 318 -18.04 -0.61 -15.92
C VAL A 318 -18.00 -0.56 -17.44
N GLY A 319 -18.93 -1.26 -18.11
CA GLY A 319 -18.92 -1.39 -19.58
C GLY A 319 -19.25 -0.10 -20.33
N LEU A 320 -20.27 0.65 -19.91
CA LEU A 320 -20.64 1.92 -20.53
C LEU A 320 -19.64 3.04 -20.18
N ALA A 321 -19.06 3.00 -18.98
CA ALA A 321 -18.01 3.93 -18.59
C ALA A 321 -16.74 3.74 -19.43
N TYR A 322 -16.32 2.49 -19.67
CA TYR A 322 -15.20 2.15 -20.57
C TYR A 322 -15.44 2.67 -21.99
N LEU A 323 -16.62 2.41 -22.55
CA LEU A 323 -17.05 2.91 -23.88
C LEU A 323 -17.00 4.44 -23.98
N ARG A 324 -17.53 5.17 -22.98
CA ARG A 324 -17.51 6.64 -22.96
C ARG A 324 -16.10 7.21 -22.88
N ALA A 325 -15.22 6.59 -22.10
CA ALA A 325 -13.81 6.99 -22.04
C ALA A 325 -13.11 6.83 -23.40
N GLN A 326 -13.41 5.76 -24.12
CA GLN A 326 -12.79 5.45 -25.40
C GLN A 326 -13.29 6.33 -26.57
N LEU A 327 -14.51 6.87 -26.47
CA LEU A 327 -15.12 7.74 -27.49
C LEU A 327 -14.76 9.25 -27.31
N GLY A 328 -14.21 9.64 -26.16
CA GLY A 328 -13.76 11.03 -25.91
C GLY A 328 -14.89 12.07 -25.83
N PRO A 329 -14.55 13.37 -25.67
CA PRO A 329 -15.50 14.46 -25.41
C PRO A 329 -16.41 14.82 -26.60
N ALA A 330 -16.23 14.23 -27.78
CA ALA A 330 -17.16 14.40 -28.90
C ALA A 330 -18.54 13.75 -28.64
N GLY A 331 -18.64 12.87 -27.63
CA GLY A 331 -19.89 12.26 -27.18
C GLY A 331 -20.62 12.98 -26.04
N ASP A 332 -20.02 13.99 -25.40
CA ASP A 332 -20.62 14.72 -24.28
C ASP A 332 -20.40 16.23 -24.46
N SER A 333 -21.38 16.89 -25.06
CA SER A 333 -21.47 18.35 -25.13
C SER A 333 -21.94 18.92 -23.79
N ALA A 334 -21.16 18.75 -22.73
CA ALA A 334 -21.15 19.59 -21.52
C ALA A 334 -20.16 19.00 -20.51
N MET A 335 -19.32 19.86 -19.92
CA MET A 335 -18.63 19.76 -18.62
C MET A 335 -17.13 20.11 -18.75
N SER A 336 -16.81 21.36 -18.39
CA SER A 336 -15.49 21.99 -18.48
C SER A 336 -14.55 21.63 -17.32
N GLY A 337 -13.28 21.39 -17.63
CA GLY A 337 -12.15 21.26 -16.69
C GLY A 337 -11.24 20.08 -17.07
N VAL A 338 -9.94 20.35 -17.32
CA VAL A 338 -8.92 19.30 -17.52
C VAL A 338 -8.33 18.95 -16.16
N LEU A 339 -8.51 17.72 -15.71
CA LEU A 339 -8.01 17.22 -14.42
C LEU A 339 -6.50 16.95 -14.50
N ARG A 340 -5.71 17.61 -13.65
CA ARG A 340 -4.25 17.49 -13.63
C ARG A 340 -3.81 16.38 -12.69
N VAL A 341 -3.19 15.35 -13.24
CA VAL A 341 -2.82 14.13 -12.51
C VAL A 341 -1.30 13.98 -12.43
N LEU A 342 -0.78 13.74 -11.22
CA LEU A 342 0.60 13.32 -10.99
C LEU A 342 0.65 11.81 -10.74
N ILE A 343 1.58 11.12 -11.39
CA ILE A 343 1.82 9.68 -11.16
C ILE A 343 3.06 9.51 -10.27
N VAL A 344 2.92 8.78 -9.16
CA VAL A 344 4.02 8.49 -8.23
C VAL A 344 4.11 6.99 -8.03
N ASP A 345 5.18 6.38 -8.56
CA ASP A 345 5.39 4.94 -8.51
C ASP A 345 6.87 4.64 -8.79
N ASP A 346 7.52 3.77 -8.02
CA ASP A 346 8.94 3.46 -8.21
C ASP A 346 9.19 2.61 -9.47
N ALA A 347 8.19 1.83 -9.89
CA ALA A 347 8.27 1.00 -11.06
C ALA A 347 7.99 1.81 -12.34
N ARG A 348 9.04 2.01 -13.14
CA ARG A 348 8.94 2.67 -14.46
C ARG A 348 7.84 2.07 -15.35
N LEU A 349 7.66 0.74 -15.34
CA LEU A 349 6.62 0.06 -16.13
C LEU A 349 5.22 0.44 -15.65
N ALA A 350 4.99 0.53 -14.34
CA ALA A 350 3.70 0.94 -13.79
C ALA A 350 3.38 2.40 -14.13
N ARG A 351 4.38 3.30 -14.08
CA ARG A 351 4.20 4.69 -14.55
C ARG A 351 3.86 4.76 -16.04
N GLN A 352 4.53 3.97 -16.87
CA GLN A 352 4.24 3.91 -18.30
C GLN A 352 2.83 3.37 -18.59
N GLU A 353 2.40 2.34 -17.87
CA GLU A 353 1.05 1.77 -17.97
C GLU A 353 -0.01 2.79 -17.58
N LEU A 354 0.11 3.40 -16.40
CA LEU A 354 -0.78 4.46 -15.95
C LEU A 354 -0.79 5.65 -16.92
N ARG A 355 0.36 6.09 -17.41
CA ARG A 355 0.43 7.19 -18.39
C ARG A 355 -0.29 6.83 -19.70
N THR A 356 -0.15 5.60 -20.18
CA THR A 356 -0.89 5.12 -21.36
C THR A 356 -2.39 5.15 -21.10
N LEU A 357 -2.84 4.64 -19.96
CA LEU A 357 -4.25 4.67 -19.58
C LEU A 357 -4.80 6.08 -19.44
N LEU A 358 -4.04 7.01 -18.85
CA LEU A 358 -4.42 8.42 -18.73
C LEU A 358 -4.43 9.13 -20.09
N SER A 359 -3.52 8.77 -21.01
CA SER A 359 -3.45 9.39 -22.33
C SER A 359 -4.68 9.12 -23.21
N ALA A 360 -5.43 8.05 -22.90
CA ALA A 360 -6.70 7.74 -23.54
C ALA A 360 -7.85 8.67 -23.09
N LEU A 361 -7.63 9.55 -22.10
CA LEU A 361 -8.66 10.41 -21.50
C LEU A 361 -8.38 11.89 -21.82
N PRO A 362 -9.10 12.52 -22.76
CA PRO A 362 -8.81 13.90 -23.21
C PRO A 362 -9.04 14.99 -22.16
N TRP A 363 -9.80 14.67 -21.11
CA TRP A 363 -10.09 15.56 -19.98
C TRP A 363 -9.13 15.34 -18.81
N VAL A 364 -8.11 14.50 -18.96
CA VAL A 364 -7.07 14.26 -17.96
C VAL A 364 -5.70 14.62 -18.53
N GLN A 365 -4.93 15.41 -17.80
CA GLN A 365 -3.56 15.73 -18.15
C GLN A 365 -2.61 15.13 -17.13
N CYS A 366 -1.71 14.24 -17.58
CA CYS A 366 -0.58 13.84 -16.74
C CYS A 366 0.44 14.98 -16.70
N VAL A 367 0.56 15.66 -15.54
CA VAL A 367 1.42 16.84 -15.39
C VAL A 367 2.85 16.51 -14.99
N GLY A 368 3.09 15.27 -14.52
CA GLY A 368 4.42 14.80 -14.16
C GLY A 368 4.42 13.35 -13.68
N GLU A 369 5.64 12.85 -13.47
CA GLU A 369 5.92 11.54 -12.89
C GLU A 369 6.97 11.71 -11.78
N ALA A 370 6.84 10.95 -10.70
CA ALA A 370 7.87 10.80 -9.68
C ALA A 370 8.08 9.31 -9.35
N ASP A 371 9.31 8.95 -9.00
CA ASP A 371 9.71 7.56 -8.73
C ASP A 371 9.99 7.26 -7.26
N ASP A 372 9.93 8.27 -6.40
CA ASP A 372 10.21 8.12 -4.97
C ASP A 372 9.67 9.31 -4.16
N VAL A 373 9.70 9.17 -2.83
CA VAL A 373 9.12 10.15 -1.89
C VAL A 373 9.64 11.58 -2.09
N PRO A 374 10.96 11.84 -2.19
CA PRO A 374 11.47 13.21 -2.34
C PRO A 374 11.02 13.86 -3.65
N ALA A 375 11.11 13.13 -4.76
CA ALA A 375 10.71 13.59 -6.08
C ALA A 375 9.19 13.86 -6.14
N ALA A 376 8.39 13.03 -5.46
CA ALA A 376 6.95 13.23 -5.38
C ALA A 376 6.58 14.53 -4.66
N ARG A 377 7.24 14.84 -3.53
CA ARG A 377 6.98 16.09 -2.78
C ARG A 377 7.37 17.33 -3.56
N GLU A 378 8.51 17.29 -4.25
CA GLU A 378 8.96 18.38 -5.13
C GLU A 378 7.99 18.58 -6.30
N ALA A 379 7.55 17.49 -6.93
CA ALA A 379 6.59 17.51 -8.02
C ALA A 379 5.23 18.06 -7.57
N ILE A 380 4.71 17.66 -6.42
CA ILE A 380 3.44 18.19 -5.88
C ILE A 380 3.57 19.70 -5.62
N ALA A 381 4.66 20.14 -4.99
CA ALA A 381 4.87 21.56 -4.69
C ALA A 381 5.04 22.42 -5.95
N THR A 382 5.70 21.90 -6.99
CA THR A 382 6.00 22.65 -8.22
C THR A 382 4.84 22.62 -9.20
N LEU A 383 4.21 21.45 -9.37
CA LEU A 383 3.22 21.21 -10.42
C LEU A 383 1.79 21.41 -9.93
N ALA A 384 1.54 21.52 -8.62
CA ALA A 384 0.21 21.69 -8.02
C ALA A 384 -0.87 20.83 -8.72
N PRO A 385 -0.75 19.49 -8.71
CA PRO A 385 -1.72 18.60 -9.35
C PRO A 385 -3.05 18.59 -8.60
N ASP A 386 -4.14 18.32 -9.30
CA ASP A 386 -5.49 18.19 -8.72
C ASP A 386 -5.66 16.79 -8.08
N LEU A 387 -5.04 15.77 -8.68
CA LEU A 387 -5.05 14.39 -8.21
C LEU A 387 -3.66 13.76 -8.27
N VAL A 388 -3.34 12.92 -7.29
CA VAL A 388 -2.12 12.10 -7.26
C VAL A 388 -2.49 10.63 -7.25
N LEU A 389 -2.00 9.88 -8.26
CA LEU A 389 -1.96 8.42 -8.25
C LEU A 389 -0.69 7.99 -7.54
N LEU A 390 -0.82 7.40 -6.35
CA LEU A 390 0.28 7.27 -5.40
C LEU A 390 0.53 5.83 -5.00
N ASP A 391 1.74 5.31 -5.27
CA ASP A 391 2.15 4.03 -4.73
C ASP A 391 2.28 4.09 -3.20
N VAL A 392 1.80 3.04 -2.53
CA VAL A 392 1.92 2.88 -1.10
C VAL A 392 3.35 2.53 -0.69
N GLN A 393 4.09 1.78 -1.50
CA GLN A 393 5.45 1.34 -1.18
C GLN A 393 6.45 1.90 -2.18
N MET A 394 7.46 2.62 -1.69
CA MET A 394 8.56 3.15 -2.49
C MET A 394 9.92 2.90 -1.79
N PRO A 395 11.05 2.99 -2.51
CA PRO A 395 12.37 2.68 -1.96
C PRO A 395 12.76 3.50 -0.73
N SER A 396 12.46 4.80 -0.70
CA SER A 396 12.85 5.69 0.40
C SER A 396 11.78 5.86 1.48
N GLY A 397 10.59 5.29 1.31
CA GLY A 397 9.49 5.42 2.26
C GLY A 397 8.15 4.92 1.71
N SER A 398 7.07 5.23 2.42
CA SER A 398 5.71 4.92 1.99
C SER A 398 5.06 6.11 1.27
N GLY A 399 4.04 5.86 0.45
CA GLY A 399 3.17 6.92 -0.08
C GLY A 399 2.64 7.87 1.00
N PHE A 400 2.41 7.40 2.22
CA PHE A 400 2.02 8.27 3.34
C PHE A 400 3.09 9.32 3.70
N ASP A 401 4.37 8.98 3.52
CA ASP A 401 5.47 9.88 3.81
C ASP A 401 5.58 11.01 2.76
N VAL A 402 4.98 10.82 1.57
CA VAL A 402 4.79 11.91 0.58
C VAL A 402 3.80 12.94 1.09
N LEU A 403 2.72 12.46 1.72
CA LEU A 403 1.63 13.31 2.20
C LEU A 403 2.00 14.00 3.52
N GLU A 404 2.92 13.41 4.28
CA GLU A 404 3.35 13.93 5.55
C GLU A 404 4.09 15.28 5.40
N GLY A 405 3.54 16.29 6.04
CA GLY A 405 4.12 17.64 6.03
C GLY A 405 3.82 18.45 4.78
N LEU A 406 3.00 17.97 3.84
CA LEU A 406 2.44 18.80 2.77
C LEU A 406 1.58 19.93 3.35
N GLU A 407 1.54 21.04 2.64
CA GLU A 407 0.77 22.20 3.06
C GLU A 407 -0.72 22.01 2.81
N SER A 408 -1.08 21.70 1.57
CA SER A 408 -2.39 21.22 1.14
C SER A 408 -2.19 19.87 0.46
N VAL A 409 -3.16 18.97 0.65
CA VAL A 409 -3.09 17.63 0.06
C VAL A 409 -4.06 17.59 -1.11
N PRO A 410 -3.58 17.32 -2.35
CA PRO A 410 -4.45 17.13 -3.50
C PRO A 410 -5.33 15.89 -3.29
N ALA A 411 -6.29 15.65 -4.19
CA ALA A 411 -7.00 14.37 -4.15
C ALA A 411 -5.98 13.23 -4.30
N VAL A 412 -6.12 12.15 -3.51
CA VAL A 412 -5.19 11.01 -3.54
C VAL A 412 -5.95 9.73 -3.83
N VAL A 413 -5.45 8.99 -4.81
CA VAL A 413 -5.84 7.61 -5.11
C VAL A 413 -4.61 6.73 -4.93
N PHE A 414 -4.67 5.80 -3.99
CA PHE A 414 -3.56 4.89 -3.76
C PHE A 414 -3.53 3.79 -4.81
N VAL A 415 -2.34 3.45 -5.31
CA VAL A 415 -2.11 2.35 -6.25
C VAL A 415 -1.23 1.32 -5.55
N THR A 416 -1.67 0.06 -5.41
CA THR A 416 -0.96 -0.95 -4.60
C THR A 416 -0.97 -2.33 -5.24
N ALA A 417 0.07 -3.13 -5.02
CA ALA A 417 0.15 -4.53 -5.47
C ALA A 417 -0.48 -5.54 -4.49
N PHE A 418 -1.06 -5.10 -3.36
CA PHE A 418 -1.57 -5.99 -2.32
C PHE A 418 -3.07 -5.81 -2.04
N ASP A 419 -3.85 -6.87 -2.23
CA ASP A 419 -5.29 -6.92 -1.95
C ASP A 419 -5.66 -7.07 -0.46
N GLY A 420 -4.80 -7.72 0.34
CA GLY A 420 -5.19 -8.31 1.63
C GLY A 420 -4.99 -7.46 2.90
N TYR A 421 -4.27 -6.33 2.83
CA TYR A 421 -3.98 -5.47 4.01
C TYR A 421 -4.60 -4.07 3.93
N ALA A 422 -5.28 -3.74 2.84
CA ALA A 422 -5.89 -2.42 2.64
C ALA A 422 -7.06 -2.14 3.61
N VAL A 423 -7.63 -3.17 4.26
CA VAL A 423 -8.97 -3.07 4.88
C VAL A 423 -8.97 -2.73 6.39
N ARG A 424 -7.83 -2.58 7.08
CA ARG A 424 -7.85 -2.28 8.55
C ARG A 424 -7.05 -1.08 9.05
N ALA A 425 -6.31 -0.40 8.18
CA ALA A 425 -5.65 0.89 8.52
C ALA A 425 -6.33 2.11 7.86
N PHE A 426 -7.19 1.91 6.85
CA PHE A 426 -7.82 2.99 6.06
C PHE A 426 -9.30 3.19 6.37
N GLN A 427 -9.64 3.37 7.65
CA GLN A 427 -10.99 3.81 8.01
C GLN A 427 -11.08 5.33 7.91
N ALA A 428 -11.61 5.73 6.75
CA ALA A 428 -12.01 7.04 6.29
C ALA A 428 -10.91 7.92 5.66
N ASN A 429 -11.10 8.16 4.35
CA ASN A 429 -10.89 9.45 3.65
C ASN A 429 -9.83 9.60 2.54
N ALA A 430 -9.19 8.53 2.03
CA ALA A 430 -8.63 8.59 0.66
C ALA A 430 -9.78 8.62 -0.37
N LEU A 431 -9.56 9.21 -1.56
CA LEU A 431 -10.60 9.28 -2.59
C LEU A 431 -10.96 7.87 -3.13
N ASP A 432 -9.92 7.07 -3.38
CA ASP A 432 -10.05 5.69 -3.81
C ASP A 432 -8.76 4.89 -3.60
N TYR A 433 -8.82 3.58 -3.86
CA TYR A 433 -7.65 2.73 -4.04
C TYR A 433 -7.78 1.86 -5.30
N LEU A 434 -6.65 1.62 -5.96
CA LEU A 434 -6.50 0.81 -7.16
C LEU A 434 -5.47 -0.29 -6.89
N VAL A 435 -5.79 -1.49 -7.35
CA VAL A 435 -4.91 -2.66 -7.26
C VAL A 435 -4.14 -2.78 -8.57
N LYS A 436 -2.85 -3.10 -8.50
CA LYS A 436 -2.01 -3.42 -9.66
C LYS A 436 -2.25 -4.88 -10.11
N PRO A 437 -2.40 -5.18 -11.42
CA PRO A 437 -2.36 -4.26 -12.55
C PRO A 437 -3.60 -3.36 -12.60
N VAL A 438 -3.40 -2.06 -12.87
CA VAL A 438 -4.47 -1.07 -12.80
C VAL A 438 -5.37 -1.21 -14.03
N GLU A 439 -6.61 -1.65 -13.81
CA GLU A 439 -7.58 -1.79 -14.87
C GLU A 439 -8.16 -0.42 -15.28
N ALA A 440 -8.24 -0.17 -16.59
CA ALA A 440 -8.76 1.07 -17.15
C ALA A 440 -10.13 1.51 -16.57
N PRO A 441 -11.11 0.61 -16.38
CA PRO A 441 -12.41 1.02 -15.84
C PRO A 441 -12.35 1.47 -14.37
N ARG A 442 -11.50 0.82 -13.55
CA ARG A 442 -11.34 1.19 -12.13
C ARG A 442 -10.60 2.52 -11.98
N LEU A 443 -9.57 2.75 -12.79
CA LEU A 443 -8.88 4.03 -12.85
C LEU A 443 -9.83 5.17 -13.25
N LEU A 444 -10.68 4.94 -14.25
CA LEU A 444 -11.67 5.90 -14.70
C LEU A 444 -12.66 6.28 -13.59
N GLU A 445 -13.15 5.30 -12.83
CA GLU A 445 -14.07 5.52 -11.71
C GLU A 445 -13.44 6.40 -10.61
N ALA A 446 -12.17 6.14 -10.30
CA ALA A 446 -11.40 6.93 -9.34
C ALA A 446 -11.22 8.39 -9.82
N LEU A 447 -10.90 8.58 -11.10
CA LEU A 447 -10.73 9.90 -11.72
C LEU A 447 -12.04 10.70 -11.78
N GLN A 448 -13.17 10.04 -12.05
CA GLN A 448 -14.49 10.68 -12.07
C GLN A 448 -14.91 11.14 -10.67
N ARG A 449 -14.64 10.34 -9.62
CA ARG A 449 -14.84 10.77 -8.24
C ARG A 449 -14.00 12.00 -7.89
N ALA A 450 -12.77 12.09 -8.40
CA ALA A 450 -11.91 13.25 -8.20
C ALA A 450 -12.54 14.49 -8.84
N ARG A 451 -13.01 14.35 -10.07
CA ARG A 451 -13.61 15.42 -10.87
C ARG A 451 -14.94 15.94 -10.30
N GLN A 452 -15.81 15.05 -9.82
CA GLN A 452 -17.09 15.46 -9.21
C GLN A 452 -16.88 16.34 -7.97
N ARG A 453 -15.81 16.06 -7.21
CA ARG A 453 -15.42 16.87 -6.05
C ARG A 453 -14.96 18.28 -6.43
N GLU A 454 -14.29 18.42 -7.57
CA GLU A 454 -13.86 19.72 -8.11
C GLU A 454 -15.06 20.58 -8.53
N VAL A 455 -16.10 19.97 -9.10
CA VAL A 455 -17.34 20.65 -9.51
C VAL A 455 -18.15 21.15 -8.30
N GLU A 456 -18.17 20.41 -7.19
CA GLU A 456 -18.77 20.87 -5.92
C GLU A 456 -17.95 22.00 -5.25
N THR A 457 -16.66 22.10 -5.59
CA THR A 457 -15.72 23.07 -5.02
C THR A 457 -15.47 24.21 -6.03
N THR A 458 -16.55 24.87 -6.48
CA THR A 458 -16.43 26.03 -7.39
C THR A 458 -16.00 27.29 -6.62
N GLU A 459 -14.78 27.30 -6.07
CA GLU A 459 -14.02 28.51 -5.80
C GLU A 459 -12.57 28.26 -6.24
N ALA A 460 -12.11 29.06 -7.20
CA ALA A 460 -10.81 28.94 -7.84
C ALA A 460 -9.65 28.76 -6.85
N PRO A 461 -8.57 28.04 -7.22
CA PRO A 461 -7.37 27.91 -6.39
C PRO A 461 -6.68 29.28 -6.31
N ALA A 462 -7.11 30.09 -5.35
CA ALA A 462 -6.48 31.37 -5.07
C ALA A 462 -5.10 31.07 -4.46
N LEU A 463 -4.06 31.59 -5.12
CA LEU A 463 -2.73 31.86 -4.58
C LEU A 463 -2.80 32.36 -3.12
N ARG A 464 -2.79 31.48 -2.12
CA ARG A 464 -2.93 31.88 -0.71
C ARG A 464 -2.16 30.92 0.19
N GLY A 465 -1.30 31.47 1.04
CA GLY A 465 -0.64 30.75 2.13
C GLY A 465 -1.58 30.29 3.26
N THR A 466 -2.89 30.25 3.02
CA THR A 466 -3.96 29.88 3.98
C THR A 466 -4.90 28.88 3.33
N LEU A 467 -5.27 27.83 4.06
CA LEU A 467 -6.16 26.76 3.60
C LEU A 467 -7.60 27.25 3.43
N GLY A 468 -8.29 26.73 2.42
CA GLY A 468 -9.73 26.86 2.21
C GLY A 468 -10.55 25.89 3.08
N ALA A 469 -11.87 26.09 3.12
CA ALA A 469 -12.80 25.28 3.92
C ALA A 469 -12.89 23.80 3.47
N HIS A 470 -12.67 23.56 2.18
CA HIS A 470 -12.78 22.26 1.53
C HIS A 470 -11.42 21.57 1.33
N ASP A 471 -10.33 22.28 1.62
CA ASP A 471 -8.98 21.73 1.55
C ASP A 471 -8.84 20.56 2.53
N GLN A 472 -8.07 19.55 2.11
CA GLN A 472 -7.77 18.40 2.93
C GLN A 472 -6.40 18.54 3.59
N VAL A 473 -6.35 18.16 4.86
CA VAL A 473 -5.13 18.04 5.64
C VAL A 473 -4.91 16.57 5.95
N PHE A 474 -3.72 16.07 5.67
CA PHE A 474 -3.31 14.74 6.08
C PHE A 474 -2.82 14.75 7.53
N VAL A 475 -3.40 13.88 8.35
CA VAL A 475 -3.17 13.78 9.79
C VAL A 475 -2.71 12.36 10.10
N ARG A 476 -1.58 12.22 10.78
CA ARG A 476 -0.99 10.93 11.17
C ARG A 476 -0.69 10.89 12.66
N GLU A 477 -1.15 9.84 13.34
CA GLU A 477 -0.80 9.52 14.72
C GLU A 477 -0.41 8.04 14.82
N GLY A 478 0.90 7.78 14.86
CA GLY A 478 1.46 6.43 14.78
C GLY A 478 1.15 5.77 13.43
N GLU A 479 0.46 4.63 13.46
CA GLU A 479 0.01 3.87 12.28
C GLU A 479 -1.35 4.34 11.74
N ARG A 480 -2.04 5.25 12.45
CA ARG A 480 -3.36 5.74 12.03
C ARG A 480 -3.20 7.00 11.19
N CYS A 481 -3.89 7.04 10.06
CA CYS A 481 -3.85 8.15 9.12
C CYS A 481 -5.26 8.58 8.73
N TRP A 482 -5.48 9.88 8.60
CA TRP A 482 -6.76 10.46 8.20
C TRP A 482 -6.53 11.60 7.21
N PHE A 483 -7.38 11.71 6.18
CA PHE A 483 -7.54 12.98 5.46
C PHE A 483 -8.72 13.70 6.07
N VAL A 484 -8.51 14.93 6.53
CA VAL A 484 -9.51 15.70 7.25
C VAL A 484 -9.76 16.97 6.45
N ALA A 485 -11.00 17.18 5.99
CA ALA A 485 -11.34 18.46 5.41
C ALA A 485 -11.33 19.53 6.49
N VAL A 486 -10.84 20.74 6.19
CA VAL A 486 -10.71 21.83 7.17
C VAL A 486 -12.05 22.11 7.88
N SER A 487 -13.17 22.04 7.16
CA SER A 487 -14.54 22.17 7.70
C SER A 487 -15.00 21.06 8.66
N GLU A 488 -14.32 19.91 8.70
CA GLU A 488 -14.62 18.78 9.60
C GLU A 488 -13.91 18.87 10.95
N ILE A 489 -12.89 19.73 11.04
CA ILE A 489 -12.18 20.00 12.29
C ILE A 489 -13.10 20.80 13.20
N ARG A 490 -13.32 20.32 14.43
CA ARG A 490 -14.11 21.01 15.46
C ARG A 490 -13.28 21.97 16.29
N ARG A 491 -12.13 21.49 16.78
CA ARG A 491 -11.26 22.26 17.66
C ARG A 491 -9.84 21.72 17.67
N LEU A 492 -8.90 22.57 18.10
CA LEU A 492 -7.52 22.23 18.35
C LEU A 492 -7.15 22.70 19.75
N VAL A 493 -6.49 21.85 20.55
CA VAL A 493 -6.07 22.19 21.92
C VAL A 493 -4.61 21.82 22.13
N VAL A 494 -3.87 22.68 22.83
CA VAL A 494 -2.49 22.40 23.26
C VAL A 494 -2.49 21.26 24.28
N ASP A 495 -1.72 20.22 23.98
CA ASP A 495 -1.51 19.04 24.82
C ASP A 495 0.00 18.81 25.01
N GLY A 496 0.57 19.47 26.02
CA GLY A 496 2.01 19.51 26.26
C GLY A 496 2.78 20.18 25.11
N ASN A 497 3.68 19.42 24.47
CA ASN A 497 4.46 19.86 23.31
C ASN A 497 3.74 19.62 21.97
N TYR A 498 2.52 19.09 22.01
CA TYR A 498 1.73 18.70 20.85
C TYR A 498 0.43 19.52 20.77
N THR A 499 -0.24 19.46 19.63
CA THR A 499 -1.60 19.98 19.48
C THR A 499 -2.55 18.84 19.17
N ARG A 500 -3.56 18.64 20.01
CA ARG A 500 -4.62 17.67 19.78
C ARG A 500 -5.68 18.27 18.86
N LEU A 501 -5.92 17.62 17.73
CA LEU A 501 -6.91 17.96 16.72
C LEU A 501 -8.15 17.09 16.92
N TRP A 502 -9.34 17.68 17.07
CA TRP A 502 -10.62 16.95 17.05
C TRP A 502 -11.33 17.18 15.73
N PHE A 503 -11.76 16.09 15.10
CA PHE A 503 -12.47 16.09 13.82
C PHE A 503 -13.40 14.87 13.78
N ARG A 504 -14.61 15.04 13.25
CA ARG A 504 -15.65 13.98 13.31
C ARG A 504 -15.72 13.34 14.72
N ASP A 505 -15.85 12.04 14.86
CA ASP A 505 -15.89 11.41 16.20
C ASP A 505 -14.51 10.94 16.67
N GLN A 506 -13.43 11.54 16.13
CA GLN A 506 -12.05 11.13 16.33
C GLN A 506 -11.17 12.30 16.79
N ASN A 507 -9.95 11.97 17.23
CA ASN A 507 -8.92 12.95 17.51
C ASN A 507 -7.53 12.39 17.22
N ALA A 508 -6.57 13.30 16.99
CA ALA A 508 -5.18 12.95 16.73
C ALA A 508 -4.22 13.98 17.32
N LEU A 509 -3.05 13.53 17.78
CA LEU A 509 -1.94 14.40 18.21
C LEU A 509 -1.07 14.83 17.03
N LEU A 510 -0.88 16.15 16.89
CA LEU A 510 -0.02 16.77 15.88
C LEU A 510 1.27 17.28 16.53
N THR A 511 2.41 17.12 15.84
CA THR A 511 3.73 17.64 16.23
C THR A 511 3.93 19.13 15.92
N ARG A 512 2.87 19.85 15.53
CA ARG A 512 2.87 21.29 15.23
C ARG A 512 2.28 22.08 16.40
N SER A 513 2.81 23.28 16.64
CA SER A 513 2.27 24.19 17.66
C SER A 513 0.92 24.78 17.23
N LEU A 514 0.08 25.13 18.21
CA LEU A 514 -1.23 25.75 17.95
C LEU A 514 -1.10 27.03 17.12
N SER A 515 -0.11 27.89 17.42
CA SER A 515 0.13 29.13 16.67
C SER A 515 0.55 28.88 15.22
N ALA A 516 1.32 27.82 14.95
CA ALA A 516 1.71 27.44 13.58
C ALA A 516 0.51 26.90 12.77
N LEU A 517 -0.46 26.27 13.43
CA LEU A 517 -1.70 25.82 12.81
C LEU A 517 -2.68 27.00 12.59
N GLU A 518 -2.79 27.91 13.56
CA GLU A 518 -3.61 29.13 13.47
C GLU A 518 -3.29 29.98 12.25
N ALA A 519 -1.99 30.21 11.98
CA ALA A 519 -1.54 31.03 10.86
C ALA A 519 -1.97 30.50 9.48
N ARG A 520 -2.33 29.21 9.40
CA ARG A 520 -2.64 28.51 8.16
C ARG A 520 -4.13 28.22 7.98
N LEU A 521 -4.89 28.23 9.08
CA LEU A 521 -6.32 27.99 9.06
C LEU A 521 -7.08 29.27 8.68
N PRO A 522 -8.19 29.16 7.93
CA PRO A 522 -8.98 30.31 7.53
C PRO A 522 -9.59 30.97 8.77
N GLN A 523 -9.26 32.24 9.00
CA GLN A 523 -9.71 33.00 10.18
C GLN A 523 -11.22 33.20 10.23
N GLU A 524 -11.89 33.04 9.08
CA GLU A 524 -13.35 33.06 8.95
C GLU A 524 -14.00 31.80 9.56
N LEU A 525 -13.28 30.67 9.57
CA LEU A 525 -13.76 29.42 10.18
C LEU A 525 -13.22 29.20 11.58
N PHE A 526 -11.97 29.58 11.85
CA PHE A 526 -11.32 29.29 13.12
C PHE A 526 -11.13 30.53 13.97
N PHE A 527 -11.46 30.39 15.25
CA PHE A 527 -11.34 31.42 16.26
C PHE A 527 -10.54 30.93 17.47
N ARG A 528 -9.64 31.77 17.99
CA ARG A 528 -8.81 31.44 19.16
C ARG A 528 -9.53 31.81 20.45
N ALA A 529 -10.29 30.86 20.99
CA ALA A 529 -11.05 31.05 22.23
C ALA A 529 -10.16 31.44 23.42
N ASN A 530 -8.99 30.80 23.55
CA ASN A 530 -8.03 31.09 24.61
C ASN A 530 -6.59 30.74 24.21
N ARG A 531 -5.62 30.89 25.12
CA ARG A 531 -4.20 30.63 24.82
C ARG A 531 -3.92 29.20 24.31
N ASN A 532 -4.78 28.25 24.68
CA ASN A 532 -4.58 26.82 24.44
C ASN A 532 -5.58 26.23 23.45
N THR A 533 -6.62 26.96 23.00
CA THR A 533 -7.70 26.40 22.19
C THR A 533 -8.06 27.24 20.97
N LEU A 534 -8.10 26.62 19.80
CA LEU A 534 -8.76 27.10 18.59
C LEU A 534 -10.06 26.33 18.36
N VAL A 535 -11.10 27.01 17.91
CA VAL A 535 -12.43 26.43 17.69
C VAL A 535 -12.95 26.77 16.30
N ASN A 536 -13.64 25.83 15.66
CA ASN A 536 -14.34 26.08 14.41
C ASN A 536 -15.69 26.72 14.69
N LEU A 537 -15.90 27.94 14.21
CA LEU A 537 -17.10 28.74 14.41
C LEU A 537 -18.35 28.05 13.86
N ARG A 538 -18.24 27.29 12.76
CA ARG A 538 -19.37 26.55 12.16
C ARG A 538 -19.82 25.35 12.99
N ARG A 539 -19.05 24.97 14.02
CA ARG A 539 -19.32 23.82 14.90
C ARG A 539 -19.87 24.23 16.26
N ILE A 540 -20.06 25.52 16.49
CA ILE A 540 -20.64 26.06 17.73
C ILE A 540 -22.15 25.92 17.67
N ARG A 541 -22.72 25.24 18.66
CA ARG A 541 -24.16 25.03 18.84
C ARG A 541 -24.79 26.13 19.70
N ALA A 542 -24.11 26.55 20.76
CA ALA A 542 -24.59 27.60 21.66
C ALA A 542 -23.43 28.39 22.27
N VAL A 543 -23.73 29.64 22.65
CA VAL A 543 -22.81 30.53 23.35
C VAL A 543 -23.50 31.01 24.62
N THR A 544 -22.95 30.68 25.78
CA THR A 544 -23.50 31.07 27.09
C THR A 544 -22.54 32.01 27.82
N PRO A 545 -23.04 33.02 28.56
CA PRO A 545 -22.18 33.82 29.42
C PRO A 545 -21.53 32.96 30.50
N SER A 546 -20.22 33.08 30.67
CA SER A 546 -19.49 32.38 31.72
C SER A 546 -19.45 33.22 33.00
N ILE A 547 -19.14 32.59 34.13
CA ILE A 547 -19.15 33.19 35.49
C ILE A 547 -18.16 34.37 35.63
N GLY A 548 -17.19 34.50 34.71
CA GLY A 548 -16.08 35.48 34.78
C GLY A 548 -15.98 36.50 33.64
N ASP A 549 -17.07 37.14 33.21
CA ASP A 549 -17.12 38.10 32.08
C ASP A 549 -16.63 37.53 30.72
N GLY A 550 -16.63 36.19 30.59
CA GLY A 550 -16.29 35.45 29.39
C GLY A 550 -17.52 34.78 28.75
N TYR A 551 -17.27 33.93 27.77
CA TYR A 551 -18.30 33.09 27.14
C TYR A 551 -17.86 31.63 27.17
N ASP A 552 -18.81 30.72 27.33
CA ASP A 552 -18.63 29.29 27.13
C ASP A 552 -19.29 28.89 25.81
N LEU A 553 -18.52 28.21 24.96
CA LEU A 553 -18.98 27.74 23.65
C LEU A 553 -19.31 26.26 23.76
N ALA A 554 -20.57 25.89 23.55
CA ALA A 554 -20.98 24.51 23.42
C ALA A 554 -20.88 24.08 21.95
N LEU A 555 -20.13 23.03 21.66
CA LEU A 555 -19.94 22.48 20.32
C LEU A 555 -21.01 21.42 19.97
N ASP A 556 -21.10 21.08 18.68
CA ASP A 556 -22.00 20.06 18.15
C ASP A 556 -21.73 18.63 18.69
N ASP A 557 -20.53 18.36 19.21
CA ASP A 557 -20.16 17.11 19.91
C ASP A 557 -20.47 17.13 21.42
N GLY A 558 -21.05 18.22 21.93
CA GLY A 558 -21.36 18.40 23.34
C GLY A 558 -20.18 18.83 24.21
N SER A 559 -19.00 19.08 23.62
CA SER A 559 -17.87 19.64 24.37
C SER A 559 -18.02 21.15 24.59
N GLU A 560 -17.47 21.63 25.71
CA GLU A 560 -17.51 23.04 26.09
C GLU A 560 -16.13 23.67 26.03
N VAL A 561 -16.05 24.90 25.50
CA VAL A 561 -14.80 25.67 25.36
C VAL A 561 -14.96 27.05 25.98
N GLU A 562 -14.19 27.34 27.03
CA GLU A 562 -14.15 28.65 27.68
C GLU A 562 -13.38 29.67 26.84
N VAL A 563 -13.98 30.84 26.61
CA VAL A 563 -13.41 31.98 25.91
C VAL A 563 -12.84 32.97 26.91
N SER A 564 -11.55 33.29 26.76
CA SER A 564 -10.88 34.25 27.62
C SER A 564 -11.50 35.66 27.50
N ARG A 565 -11.48 36.45 28.59
CA ARG A 565 -12.02 37.83 28.62
C ARG A 565 -11.57 38.72 27.45
N ARG A 566 -10.29 38.61 27.06
CA ARG A 566 -9.74 39.38 25.93
C ARG A 566 -10.35 38.96 24.60
N GLN A 567 -10.53 37.65 24.40
CA GLN A 567 -11.10 37.06 23.19
C GLN A 567 -12.61 37.22 23.13
N ALA A 568 -13.29 37.33 24.28
CA ALA A 568 -14.74 37.55 24.37
C ALA A 568 -15.18 38.85 23.68
N ARG A 569 -14.34 39.89 23.67
CA ARG A 569 -14.61 41.14 22.94
C ARG A 569 -14.59 40.91 21.42
N GLU A 570 -13.57 40.23 20.92
CA GLU A 570 -13.41 39.91 19.49
C GLU A 570 -14.51 38.97 19.00
N LEU A 571 -14.87 37.95 19.80
CA LEU A 571 -15.97 37.05 19.47
C LEU A 571 -17.30 37.81 19.35
N ARG A 572 -17.57 38.76 20.26
CA ARG A 572 -18.78 39.58 20.21
C ARG A 572 -18.83 40.45 18.96
N GLU A 573 -17.70 41.02 18.54
CA GLU A 573 -17.59 41.79 17.29
C GLU A 573 -17.84 40.91 16.06
N ARG A 574 -17.35 39.66 16.05
CA ARG A 574 -17.59 38.71 14.94
C ARG A 574 -19.02 38.15 14.89
N MET A 575 -19.74 38.13 16.02
CA MET A 575 -21.12 37.65 16.12
C MET A 575 -22.18 38.75 16.02
N ALA A 576 -21.76 40.02 16.07
CA ALA A 576 -22.65 41.16 15.84
C ALA A 576 -22.94 41.27 14.33
N LEU A 577 -24.22 41.15 13.96
CA LEU A 577 -24.74 41.36 12.61
C LEU A 577 -24.49 42.78 12.10
#